data_AF-A0A1Y4QZ84-F1
#
_entry.id   AF-A0A1Y4QZ84-F1
#
_cell.length_a   1.000
_cell.length_b   1.000
_cell.length_c   1.000
_cell.angle_alpha   90.00
_cell.angle_beta   90.00
_cell.angle_gamma   90.00
#
_symmetry.space_group_name_H-M   'P 1'
#
loop_
_entity.id
_entity.type
_entity.pdbx_description
1 polymer ?
#
loop_
_entity_poly.entity_id
_entity_poly.type
_entity_poly.pdbx_seq_one_letter_code
_entity_poly.pdbx_strand_id
1 'polypeptide(L)' 'MPKMNYDFLKCVRRMPPLLHQRKGEKFNINESEAAKWIASQPEVLQKVFDMARYKGVIQYDPESGMWRGADYDG' A
#
# COMPACT_ATOMS: atom_id res chain seq x y z
N MET A 1 -5.98 -15.59 -17.02
CA MET A 1 -5.94 -14.49 -16.04
C MET A 1 -5.44 -13.25 -16.75
N PRO A 2 -6.13 -12.09 -16.68
CA PRO A 2 -5.58 -10.86 -17.25
C PRO A 2 -4.26 -10.53 -16.57
N LYS A 3 -3.25 -10.16 -17.36
CA LYS A 3 -1.93 -9.79 -16.87
C LYS A 3 -2.06 -8.52 -16.03
N MET A 4 -1.56 -8.53 -14.80
CA MET A 4 -1.62 -7.37 -13.91
C MET A 4 -0.82 -6.21 -14.52
N ASN A 5 -1.45 -5.05 -14.66
CA ASN A 5 -0.77 -3.83 -15.11
C ASN A 5 -0.02 -3.19 -13.92
N TYR A 6 1.29 -2.99 -14.07
CA TYR A 6 2.19 -2.40 -13.06
C TYR A 6 2.55 -0.94 -13.35
N ASP A 7 1.86 -0.26 -14.27
CA ASP A 7 2.12 1.13 -14.62
C ASP A 7 2.09 2.09 -13.43
N PHE A 8 1.28 1.78 -12.41
CA PHE A 8 1.21 2.55 -11.15
C PHE A 8 2.55 2.59 -10.38
N LEU A 9 3.48 1.68 -10.66
CA LEU A 9 4.83 1.70 -10.06
C LEU A 9 5.80 2.59 -10.85
N LYS A 10 5.45 3.12 -12.02
CA LYS A 10 6.37 3.97 -12.80
C LYS A 10 6.75 5.25 -12.03
N CYS A 11 5.88 5.77 -11.16
CA CYS A 11 6.17 6.92 -10.32
C CYS A 11 7.38 6.67 -9.40
N VAL A 12 7.62 5.42 -8.98
CA VAL A 12 8.72 5.09 -8.05
C VAL A 12 10.10 5.12 -8.69
N ARG A 13 10.19 5.21 -10.03
CA ARG A 13 11.48 5.27 -10.74
C ARG A 13 12.31 6.51 -10.38
N ARG A 14 11.69 7.54 -9.79
CA ARG A 14 12.36 8.77 -9.33
C ARG A 14 12.66 8.76 -7.83
N MET A 15 12.52 7.62 -7.16
CA MET A 15 12.83 7.49 -5.74
C MET A 15 14.28 7.92 -5.47
N PRO A 16 14.53 8.81 -4.50
CA PRO A 16 15.89 9.12 -4.10
C PRO A 16 16.54 7.90 -3.42
N PRO A 17 17.87 7.89 -3.21
CA PRO A 17 18.50 6.88 -2.37
C PRO A 17 17.92 6.93 -0.95
N LEU A 18 17.33 5.82 -0.50
CA LEU A 18 16.67 5.69 0.81
C LEU A 18 17.06 4.35 1.42
N LEU A 19 17.11 4.28 2.75
CA LEU A 19 17.47 3.06 3.45
C LEU A 19 16.34 2.03 3.38
N HIS A 20 16.67 0.80 2.98
CA HIS A 20 15.75 -0.33 3.13
C HIS A 20 15.96 -1.06 4.47
N GLN A 21 17.21 -1.11 4.92
CA GLN A 21 17.61 -1.73 6.18
C GLN A 21 18.86 -1.03 6.71
N ARG A 22 18.94 -0.83 8.03
CA ARG A 22 20.16 -0.35 8.69
C ARG A 22 21.14 -1.50 8.88
N LYS A 23 22.43 -1.22 8.66
CA LYS A 23 23.48 -2.23 8.78
C LYS A 23 23.60 -2.70 10.24
N GLY A 24 23.56 -4.01 10.45
CA GLY A 24 23.71 -4.61 11.78
C GLY A 24 22.40 -4.73 12.57
N GLU A 25 21.29 -4.22 12.05
CA GLU A 25 19.97 -4.37 12.66
C GLU A 25 19.16 -5.46 11.94
N LYS A 26 18.26 -6.12 12.68
CA LYS A 26 17.28 -7.03 12.07
C LYS A 26 16.33 -6.21 11.19
N PHE A 27 16.00 -6.75 10.03
CA PHE A 27 15.07 -6.08 9.11
C PHE A 27 13.69 -5.85 9.75
N ASN A 28 13.19 -4.62 9.64
CA ASN A 28 11.84 -4.22 10.00
C ASN A 28 11.22 -3.37 8.88
N ILE A 29 10.18 -3.86 8.21
CA ILE A 29 9.52 -3.14 7.11
C ILE A 29 8.98 -1.77 7.54
N ASN A 30 8.56 -1.66 8.81
CA ASN A 30 8.07 -0.40 9.39
C ASN A 30 9.18 0.64 9.60
N GLU A 31 10.44 0.29 9.41
CA GLU A 31 11.59 1.19 9.47
C GLU A 31 12.19 1.48 8.10
N SER A 32 11.78 0.74 7.06
CA SER A 32 12.28 0.97 5.71
C SER A 32 11.79 2.31 5.15
N GLU A 33 12.73 3.24 4.96
CA GLU A 33 12.49 4.52 4.29
C GLU A 33 12.06 4.29 2.83
N ALA A 34 12.70 3.34 2.14
CA ALA A 34 12.34 2.98 0.77
C ALA A 34 10.90 2.46 0.67
N ALA A 35 10.48 1.53 1.54
CA ALA A 35 9.13 0.98 1.52
C ALA A 35 8.07 2.03 1.86
N LYS A 36 8.34 2.87 2.87
CA LYS A 36 7.46 4.00 3.23
C LYS A 36 7.30 4.98 2.09
N TRP A 37 8.39 5.35 1.42
CA TRP A 37 8.36 6.27 0.29
C TRP A 37 7.60 5.68 -0.91
N ILE A 38 7.79 4.39 -1.21
CA ILE A 38 7.03 3.71 -2.26
C ILE A 38 5.54 3.70 -1.91
N ALA A 39 5.20 3.33 -0.67
CA ALA A 39 3.83 3.26 -0.19
C ALA A 39 3.16 4.64 -0.09
N SER A 40 3.92 5.74 -0.08
CA SER A 40 3.36 7.10 -0.04
C SER A 40 3.06 7.68 -1.43
N GLN A 41 3.46 7.01 -2.52
CA GLN A 41 3.18 7.51 -3.86
C GLN A 41 1.67 7.40 -4.16
N PRO A 42 1.01 8.46 -4.68
CA PRO A 42 -0.43 8.49 -4.88
C PRO A 42 -0.98 7.31 -5.69
N GLU A 43 -0.30 6.93 -6.77
CA GLU A 43 -0.71 5.83 -7.64
C GLU A 43 -0.60 4.46 -6.94
N VAL A 44 0.38 4.32 -6.05
CA VAL A 44 0.56 3.12 -5.23
C VAL A 44 -0.52 3.04 -4.15
N LEU A 45 -0.79 4.16 -3.46
CA LEU A 45 -1.86 4.25 -2.46
C LEU A 45 -3.22 3.89 -3.07
N GLN A 46 -3.56 4.50 -4.22
CA GLN A 46 -4.81 4.21 -4.91
C GLN A 46 -4.91 2.73 -5.30
N LYS A 47 -3.82 2.16 -5.83
CA LYS A 47 -3.83 0.76 -6.24
C LYS A 47 -3.99 -0.19 -5.07
N VAL A 48 -3.34 0.07 -3.93
CA VAL A 48 -3.48 -0.76 -2.71
C VAL A 48 -4.91 -0.69 -2.19
N PHE A 49 -5.51 0.50 -2.14
CA PHE A 49 -6.90 0.68 -1.74
C PHE A 49 -7.87 -0.05 -2.67
N ASP A 50 -7.71 0.11 -3.99
CA ASP A 50 -8.53 -0.57 -5.00
C ASP A 50 -8.42 -2.10 -4.87
N MET A 51 -7.20 -2.61 -4.64
CA MET A 51 -7.00 -4.05 -4.44
C MET A 51 -7.75 -4.55 -3.19
N ALA A 52 -7.66 -3.82 -2.08
CA ALA A 52 -8.37 -4.18 -0.85
C ALA A 52 -9.90 -4.18 -1.06
N ARG A 53 -10.42 -3.12 -1.70
CA ARG A 53 -11.84 -2.99 -2.06
C ARG A 53 -12.30 -4.12 -2.98
N TYR A 54 -11.61 -4.35 -4.11
CA TYR A 54 -12.03 -5.35 -5.10
C TYR A 54 -11.86 -6.79 -4.62
N LYS A 55 -10.97 -7.03 -3.67
CA LYS A 55 -10.87 -8.32 -2.98
C LYS A 55 -11.92 -8.52 -1.89
N GLY A 56 -12.67 -7.47 -1.55
CA GLY A 56 -13.71 -7.51 -0.51
C GLY A 56 -13.15 -7.66 0.90
N VAL A 57 -11.86 -7.37 1.13
CA VAL A 57 -11.26 -7.41 2.48
C VAL A 57 -11.53 -6.13 3.29
N ILE A 58 -11.99 -5.08 2.59
CA ILE A 58 -12.59 -3.90 3.19
C ILE A 58 -13.95 -3.67 2.57
N GLN A 59 -14.86 -3.08 3.34
CA GLN A 59 -16.22 -2.77 2.93
C GLN A 59 -16.57 -1.32 3.28
N TYR A 60 -17.38 -0.71 2.43
CA TYR A 60 -17.91 0.62 2.65
C TYR A 60 -19.19 0.51 3.49
N ASP A 61 -19.24 1.26 4.59
CA ASP A 61 -20.42 1.44 5.39
C ASP A 61 -21.15 2.72 4.93
N PRO A 62 -22.35 2.60 4.34
CA PRO A 62 -23.11 3.75 3.86
C PRO A 62 -23.70 4.62 4.98
N GLU A 63 -23.86 4.09 6.20
CA GLU A 63 -24.41 4.85 7.32
C GLU A 63 -23.38 5.84 7.88
N SER A 64 -22.15 5.37 8.11
CA SER A 64 -21.05 6.21 8.60
C SER A 64 -20.27 6.92 7.48
N GLY A 65 -20.39 6.45 6.24
CA GLY A 65 -19.57 6.92 5.12
C GLY A 65 -18.10 6.47 5.20
N MET A 66 -17.80 5.45 6.01
CA MET A 66 -16.43 4.99 6.28
C MET A 66 -16.13 3.65 5.61
N TRP A 67 -14.84 3.34 5.48
CA TRP A 67 -14.37 2.01 5.09
C TRP A 67 -13.90 1.26 6.33
N ARG A 68 -14.32 0.00 6.46
CA ARG A 68 -13.91 -0.89 7.55
C ARG A 68 -13.41 -2.23 7.00
N GLY A 69 -12.69 -2.98 7.82
CA GLY A 69 -12.35 -4.37 7.52
C GLY A 69 -13.61 -5.21 7.33
N ALA A 70 -13.56 -6.19 6.42
CA ALA A 70 -14.68 -7.11 6.20
C ALA A 70 -15.02 -7.92 7.47
N ASP A 71 -14.00 -8.26 8.26
CA ASP A 71 -14.11 -9.04 9.50
C ASP A 71 -14.06 -8.17 10.78
N TYR A 72 -14.28 -6.86 10.66
CA TYR A 72 -14.26 -5.96 11.81
C TYR A 72 -15.67 -5.81 12.41
N ASP A 73 -15.87 -6.40 13.60
CA ASP A 73 -17.19 -6.52 14.26
C ASP A 73 -17.51 -5.39 15.27
N GLY A 74 -16.62 -4.42 15.46
CA GLY A 74 -16.81 -3.31 16.42
C GLY A 74 -16.03 -3.49 17.71
#